data_AF-B3CHQ6-F1
#
_entry.id   AF-B3CHQ6-F1
#
_cell.length_a   1.000
_cell.length_b   1.000
_cell.length_c   1.000
_cell.angle_alpha   90.00
_cell.angle_beta   90.00
_cell.angle_gamma   90.00
#
_symmetry.space_group_name_H-M   'P 1'
#
loop_
_entity.id
_entity.type
_entity.pdbx_description
1 polymer ?
#
loop_
_entity_poly.entity_id
_entity_poly.type
_entity_poly.pdbx_seq_one_letter_code
_entity_poly.pdbx_strand_id
1 'polypeptide(L)'
;MTSKDFIEAEAGNNGSIILYREGLFWKAYEKSAYAVCTQIKPLKAIKRRLKSLGGGEIVSVGFPCKHEQKYIGSLEHMETMPDRLVLRTLKPIDGQRFEEWKQELSSEHSVVGRRDACVQNLSRSNIPHGELIMRIRMFNLAESTPMDCMLFVNELKKML
;
A
#
# COMPACT_ATOMS: atom_id res chain seq x y z
N MET A 1 -5.03 16.57 -10.37
CA MET A 1 -4.68 15.62 -11.45
C MET A 1 -5.77 14.58 -11.59
N THR A 2 -6.09 14.23 -12.83
CA THR A 2 -7.04 13.18 -13.20
C THR A 2 -6.31 11.85 -13.45
N SER A 3 -7.05 10.74 -13.51
CA SER A 3 -6.45 9.43 -13.81
C SER A 3 -5.83 9.33 -15.20
N LYS A 4 -6.22 10.20 -16.15
CA LYS A 4 -5.61 10.27 -17.47
C LYS A 4 -4.21 10.88 -17.41
N ASP A 5 -4.07 11.98 -16.66
CA ASP A 5 -2.79 12.67 -16.45
C ASP A 5 -1.71 11.70 -15.91
N PHE A 6 -2.10 10.79 -14.99
CA PHE A 6 -1.18 9.79 -14.46
C PHE A 6 -0.74 8.75 -15.51
N ILE A 7 -1.64 8.33 -16.39
CA ILE A 7 -1.31 7.37 -17.45
C ILE A 7 -0.39 8.03 -18.49
N GLU A 8 -0.68 9.28 -18.85
CA GLU A 8 0.14 10.05 -19.78
C GLU A 8 1.53 10.33 -19.22
N ALA A 9 1.65 10.68 -17.93
CA ALA A 9 2.95 10.88 -17.27
C ALA A 9 3.81 9.60 -17.24
N GLU A 10 3.17 8.43 -17.23
CA GLU A 10 3.84 7.12 -17.22
C GLU A 10 4.09 6.58 -18.64
N ALA A 11 3.48 7.21 -19.66
CA ALA A 11 3.68 6.87 -21.07
C ALA A 11 5.11 7.25 -21.48
N GLY A 12 5.99 6.24 -21.52
CA GLY A 12 7.42 6.42 -21.80
C GLY A 12 8.32 6.55 -20.57
N ASN A 13 7.76 6.54 -19.35
CA ASN A 13 8.57 6.49 -18.13
C ASN A 13 9.25 5.10 -18.01
N ASN A 14 10.58 5.05 -18.10
CA ASN A 14 11.34 3.80 -18.03
C ASN A 14 12.44 3.83 -16.95
N GLY A 15 12.54 4.91 -16.16
CA GLY A 15 13.67 5.09 -15.24
C GLY A 15 13.40 6.00 -14.04
N SER A 16 12.15 6.35 -13.80
CA SER A 16 11.77 7.24 -12.70
C SER A 16 10.58 6.69 -11.93
N ILE A 17 10.54 6.97 -10.64
CA ILE A 17 9.40 6.69 -9.76
C ILE A 17 8.74 8.03 -9.47
N ILE A 18 7.53 8.20 -9.98
CA ILE A 18 6.72 9.40 -9.77
C ILE A 18 5.71 9.08 -8.66
N LEU A 19 5.76 9.88 -7.60
CA LEU A 19 4.85 9.83 -6.47
C LEU A 19 4.01 11.10 -6.41
N TYR A 20 2.73 10.93 -6.17
CA TYR A 20 1.75 11.99 -6.03
C TYR A 20 1.18 11.99 -4.62
N ARG A 21 1.00 13.19 -4.06
CA ARG A 21 0.47 13.34 -2.71
C ARG A 21 -1.06 13.25 -2.75
N GLU A 22 -1.60 12.28 -2.02
CA GLU A 22 -3.02 12.13 -1.79
C GLU A 22 -3.31 12.13 -0.29
N GLY A 23 -3.56 13.32 0.24
CA GLY A 23 -3.74 13.53 1.68
C GLY A 23 -2.48 13.20 2.47
N LEU A 24 -2.55 12.14 3.29
CA LEU A 24 -1.45 11.65 4.14
C LEU A 24 -0.64 10.50 3.50
N PHE A 25 -0.87 10.23 2.21
CA PHE A 25 -0.22 9.14 1.47
C PHE A 25 0.53 9.67 0.25
N TRP A 26 1.66 9.03 -0.03
CA TRP A 26 2.29 9.04 -1.34
C TRP A 26 1.72 7.91 -2.18
N LYS A 27 1.38 8.20 -3.43
CA LYS A 27 0.87 7.22 -4.39
C LYS A 27 1.68 7.24 -5.69
N ALA A 28 2.09 6.06 -6.11
CA ALA A 28 2.61 5.79 -7.45
C ALA A 28 1.53 5.12 -8.31
N TYR A 29 1.62 5.34 -9.62
CA TYR A 29 0.71 4.77 -10.61
C TYR A 29 1.50 3.94 -11.65
N GLU A 30 0.84 2.95 -12.23
CA GLU A 30 1.35 2.16 -13.36
C GLU A 30 2.81 1.68 -13.18
N LYS A 31 3.74 2.13 -14.02
CA LYS A 31 5.15 1.71 -14.02
C LYS A 31 5.88 2.15 -12.74
N SER A 32 5.63 3.36 -12.26
CA SER A 32 6.12 3.81 -10.95
C SER A 32 5.63 2.90 -9.83
N ALA A 33 4.37 2.45 -9.87
CA ALA A 33 3.83 1.52 -8.87
C ALA A 33 4.56 0.17 -8.90
N TYR A 34 4.83 -0.35 -10.09
CA TYR A 34 5.62 -1.57 -10.28
C TYR A 34 7.06 -1.43 -9.75
N ALA A 35 7.72 -0.31 -10.04
CA ALA A 35 9.08 -0.04 -9.55
C ALA A 35 9.13 0.03 -8.02
N VAL A 36 8.12 0.63 -7.38
CA VAL A 36 8.01 0.64 -5.92
C VAL A 36 7.87 -0.80 -5.38
N CYS A 37 6.97 -1.60 -5.95
CA CYS A 37 6.72 -2.97 -5.51
C CYS A 37 7.93 -3.90 -5.67
N THR A 38 8.68 -3.74 -6.76
CA THR A 38 9.79 -4.64 -7.12
C THR A 38 11.15 -4.21 -6.60
N GLN A 39 11.42 -2.90 -6.54
CA GLN A 39 12.75 -2.37 -6.23
C GLN A 39 12.87 -1.83 -4.81
N ILE A 40 11.77 -1.38 -4.21
CA ILE A 40 11.78 -0.76 -2.88
C ILE A 40 11.25 -1.72 -1.84
N LYS A 41 9.96 -2.04 -1.95
CA LYS A 41 9.27 -2.88 -0.98
C LYS A 41 8.04 -3.49 -1.63
N PRO A 42 7.78 -4.79 -1.43
CA PRO A 42 6.53 -5.41 -1.87
C PRO A 42 5.36 -4.79 -1.09
N LEU A 43 4.75 -3.77 -1.69
CA LEU A 43 3.53 -3.14 -1.22
C LEU A 43 2.33 -3.72 -1.98
N LYS A 44 1.16 -3.69 -1.35
CA LYS A 44 -0.07 -4.17 -1.98
C LYS A 44 -0.49 -3.21 -3.10
N ALA A 45 -0.36 -3.67 -4.34
CA ALA A 45 -0.89 -2.96 -5.50
C ALA A 45 -2.41 -3.10 -5.58
N ILE A 46 -3.07 -2.01 -5.96
CA ILE A 46 -4.51 -1.94 -6.10
C ILE A 46 -4.81 -1.61 -7.55
N LYS A 47 -5.36 -2.59 -8.26
CA LYS A 47 -5.88 -2.44 -9.62
C LYS A 47 -7.35 -2.01 -9.57
N ARG A 48 -7.68 -0.89 -10.21
CA ARG A 48 -9.04 -0.32 -10.26
C ARG A 48 -9.46 -0.10 -11.71
N ARG A 49 -10.70 -0.47 -12.02
CA ARG A 49 -11.34 -0.15 -13.30
C ARG A 49 -12.08 1.16 -13.17
N LEU A 50 -11.82 2.12 -14.07
CA LEU A 50 -12.49 3.41 -14.04
C LEU A 50 -13.38 3.60 -15.27
N LYS A 51 -14.63 4.00 -15.01
CA LYS A 51 -15.58 4.39 -16.06
C LYS A 51 -15.11 5.63 -16.83
N SER A 52 -14.41 6.55 -16.16
CA SER A 52 -13.82 7.76 -16.77
C SER A 52 -12.72 7.49 -17.80
N LEU A 53 -12.15 6.27 -17.79
CA LEU A 53 -11.18 5.78 -18.77
C LEU A 53 -11.83 4.89 -19.84
N GLY A 54 -13.16 4.98 -20.05
CA GLY A 54 -13.87 4.12 -21.01
C GLY A 54 -13.87 2.64 -20.61
N GLY A 55 -13.72 2.33 -19.32
CA GLY A 55 -13.58 0.96 -18.83
C GLY A 55 -12.14 0.45 -18.70
N GLY A 56 -11.16 1.34 -18.92
CA GLY A 56 -9.73 1.07 -18.69
C GLY A 56 -9.36 0.81 -17.22
N GLU A 57 -8.21 0.18 -17.02
CA GLU A 57 -7.70 -0.25 -15.72
C GLU A 57 -6.45 0.54 -15.35
N ILE A 58 -6.44 1.07 -14.12
CA ILE A 58 -5.28 1.74 -13.53
C ILE A 58 -4.79 0.95 -12.31
N VAL A 59 -3.47 0.84 -12.16
CA VAL A 59 -2.83 0.26 -10.98
C VAL A 59 -2.22 1.38 -10.14
N SER A 60 -2.41 1.28 -8.83
CA SER A 60 -1.85 2.23 -7.87
C SER A 60 -1.26 1.52 -6.68
N VAL A 61 -0.16 2.06 -6.15
CA VAL A 61 0.52 1.62 -4.92
C VAL A 61 0.77 2.85 -4.07
N GLY A 62 0.63 2.75 -2.76
CA GLY A 62 0.92 3.89 -1.90
C GLY A 62 1.36 3.52 -0.50
N PHE A 63 1.95 4.49 0.17
CA PHE A 63 2.41 4.39 1.54
C PHE A 63 2.21 5.71 2.30
N PRO A 64 2.10 5.68 3.64
CA PRO A 64 1.96 6.91 4.44
C PRO A 64 3.20 7.80 4.33
N CYS A 65 3.02 9.12 4.25
CA CYS A 65 4.14 10.09 4.20
C CYS A 65 5.08 9.97 5.41
N LYS A 66 4.59 9.52 6.56
CA LYS A 66 5.45 9.25 7.74
C LYS A 66 6.54 8.21 7.49
N HIS A 67 6.37 7.36 6.48
CA HIS A 67 7.33 6.31 6.10
C HIS A 67 8.21 6.70 4.91
N GLU A 68 8.21 7.97 4.50
CA GLU A 68 9.02 8.49 3.40
C GLU A 68 10.49 8.11 3.53
N GLN A 69 11.13 8.48 4.64
CA GLN A 69 12.54 8.16 4.89
C GLN A 69 12.82 6.65 4.86
N LYS A 70 11.86 5.83 5.28
CA LYS A 70 12.00 4.37 5.36
C LYS A 70 11.96 3.71 3.98
N TYR A 71 11.15 4.23 3.06
CA TYR A 71 10.93 3.59 1.76
C TYR A 71 11.70 4.27 0.64
N ILE A 72 11.78 5.59 0.65
CA ILE A 72 12.36 6.36 -0.45
C ILE A 72 13.57 7.20 -0.03
N GLY A 73 13.91 7.24 1.26
CA GLY A 73 15.05 8.00 1.77
C GLY A 73 16.43 7.55 1.25
N SER A 74 16.52 6.33 0.69
CA SER A 74 17.76 5.83 0.05
C SER A 74 17.82 6.05 -1.47
N LEU A 75 16.76 6.60 -2.08
CA LEU A 75 16.71 6.83 -3.52
C LEU A 75 17.16 8.25 -3.87
N GLU A 76 17.74 8.40 -5.06
CA GLU A 76 18.14 9.71 -5.57
C GLU A 76 16.89 10.51 -5.95
N HIS A 77 16.74 11.69 -5.33
CA HIS A 77 15.63 12.59 -5.58
C HIS A 77 15.97 13.46 -6.79
N MET A 78 15.19 13.34 -7.86
CA MET A 78 15.36 14.12 -9.09
C MET A 78 14.53 15.41 -9.05
N GLU A 79 13.32 15.33 -8.51
CA GLU A 79 12.41 16.48 -8.39
C GLU A 79 11.64 16.35 -7.07
N THR A 80 11.58 17.43 -6.29
CA THR A 80 10.83 17.46 -5.02
C THR A 80 9.89 18.65 -5.01
N MET A 81 8.59 18.37 -5.06
CA MET A 81 7.50 19.34 -4.98
C MET A 81 6.53 18.95 -3.84
N PRO A 82 5.72 19.89 -3.31
CA PRO A 82 4.83 19.61 -2.17
C PRO A 82 3.80 18.50 -2.40
N ASP A 83 3.40 18.30 -3.66
CA ASP A 83 2.37 17.38 -4.12
C ASP A 83 2.90 16.29 -5.10
N ARG A 84 4.18 16.37 -5.47
CA ARG A 84 4.81 15.47 -6.45
C ARG A 84 6.28 15.24 -6.12
N LEU A 85 6.71 13.98 -6.17
CA LEU A 85 8.09 13.60 -5.97
C LEU A 85 8.54 12.71 -7.14
N VAL A 86 9.70 12.99 -7.71
CA VAL A 86 10.31 12.17 -8.76
C VAL A 86 11.64 11.64 -8.26
N LEU A 87 11.75 10.32 -8.24
CA LEU A 87 12.94 9.61 -7.78
C LEU A 87 13.55 8.81 -8.92
N ARG A 88 14.87 8.62 -8.91
CA ARG A 88 15.53 7.70 -9.82
C ARG A 88 15.25 6.26 -9.42
N THR A 89 14.87 5.41 -10.38
CA THR A 89 14.78 3.96 -10.15
C THR A 89 16.17 3.34 -10.00
N LEU A 90 16.31 2.31 -9.17
CA LEU A 90 17.57 1.55 -9.05
C LEU A 90 17.87 0.73 -10.31
N LYS A 91 16.82 0.26 -10.98
CA LYS A 91 16.90 -0.48 -12.25
C LYS A 91 15.91 0.10 -13.25
N PRO A 92 16.23 0.14 -14.55
CA PRO A 92 15.26 0.51 -15.58
C PRO A 92 13.99 -0.34 -15.48
N ILE A 93 12.85 0.29 -15.73
CA ILE A 93 11.55 -0.37 -15.70
C ILE A 93 11.38 -1.10 -17.03
N ASP A 94 11.37 -2.43 -16.98
CA ASP A 94 11.06 -3.27 -18.12
C ASP A 94 9.55 -3.25 -18.38
N GLY A 95 9.17 -2.72 -19.55
CA GLY A 95 7.77 -2.60 -19.95
C GLY A 95 7.06 -3.94 -20.10
N GLN A 96 7.77 -4.99 -20.52
CA GLN A 96 7.19 -6.33 -20.64
C GLN A 96 6.88 -6.92 -19.26
N ARG A 97 7.85 -6.83 -18.34
CA ARG A 97 7.67 -7.33 -16.95
C ARG A 97 6.59 -6.56 -16.20
N PHE A 98 6.46 -5.26 -16.48
CA PHE A 98 5.37 -4.46 -15.96
C PHE A 98 4.00 -4.96 -16.44
N GLU A 99 3.85 -5.27 -17.73
CA GLU A 99 2.59 -5.75 -18.28
C GLU A 99 2.23 -7.13 -17.73
N GLU A 100 3.20 -8.05 -17.63
CA GLU A 100 3.03 -9.37 -16.99
C GLU A 100 2.51 -9.21 -15.55
N TRP A 101 3.18 -8.38 -14.75
CA TRP A 101 2.77 -8.08 -13.37
C TRP A 101 1.37 -7.46 -13.30
N LYS A 102 1.03 -6.53 -14.21
CA LYS A 102 -0.29 -5.89 -14.27
C LYS A 102 -1.40 -6.89 -14.64
N GLN A 103 -1.09 -7.91 -15.43
CA GLN A 103 -2.01 -9.00 -15.76
C GLN A 103 -2.24 -9.93 -14.58
N GLU A 104 -1.18 -10.33 -13.86
CA GLU A 104 -1.26 -11.16 -12.65
C GLU A 104 -2.21 -10.57 -11.60
N LEU A 105 -2.16 -9.25 -11.39
CA LEU A 105 -3.07 -8.55 -10.47
C LEU A 105 -4.55 -8.65 -10.87
N SER A 106 -4.87 -8.92 -12.14
CA SER A 106 -6.24 -9.13 -12.62
C SER A 106 -6.74 -10.53 -12.30
N SER A 107 -5.85 -11.51 -12.32
CA SER A 107 -6.17 -12.92 -12.15
C SER A 107 -6.50 -13.28 -10.69
N GLU A 108 -6.08 -12.45 -9.72
CA GLU A 108 -6.43 -12.64 -8.30
C GLU A 108 -7.89 -12.30 -7.95
N HIS A 109 -8.72 -11.87 -8.92
CA HIS A 109 -10.14 -11.53 -8.68
C HIS A 109 -11.12 -12.71 -8.70
N SER A 110 -10.65 -13.94 -8.47
CA SER A 110 -11.50 -15.12 -8.28
C SER A 110 -11.18 -15.89 -7.00
N VAL A 111 -11.08 -15.21 -5.85
CA VAL A 111 -11.43 -15.85 -4.56
C VAL A 111 -11.76 -14.80 -3.51
N VAL A 112 -13.01 -14.85 -3.05
CA VAL A 112 -13.43 -14.35 -1.76
C VAL A 112 -12.43 -14.79 -0.68
N GLY A 113 -11.90 -13.82 0.07
CA GLY A 113 -11.35 -14.05 1.41
C GLY A 113 -10.05 -14.86 1.50
N ARG A 114 -8.91 -14.25 1.18
CA ARG A 114 -7.67 -14.55 1.92
C ARG A 114 -7.31 -13.35 2.80
N ARG A 115 -7.84 -13.39 4.02
CA ARG A 115 -7.14 -12.87 5.19
C ARG A 115 -5.79 -13.60 5.26
N ASP A 116 -4.80 -12.95 5.85
CA ASP A 116 -3.46 -13.49 6.19
C ASP A 116 -2.36 -13.33 5.11
N ALA A 117 -1.78 -12.12 5.03
CA ALA A 117 -0.38 -11.94 4.57
C ALA A 117 0.26 -10.60 5.00
N CYS A 118 -0.19 -9.97 6.09
CA CYS A 118 0.54 -8.83 6.67
C CYS A 118 0.44 -8.83 8.21
N VAL A 119 0.78 -9.98 8.81
CA VAL A 119 1.19 -10.07 10.22
C VAL A 119 2.41 -10.98 10.30
N GLN A 120 3.49 -10.66 9.58
CA GLN A 120 4.78 -11.31 9.81
C GLN A 120 5.89 -10.29 9.61
N ASN A 121 6.07 -9.45 10.63
CA ASN A 121 7.37 -9.03 11.17
C ASN A 121 7.17 -7.89 12.18
N LEU A 122 6.40 -8.17 13.23
CA LEU A 122 6.68 -7.62 14.54
C LEU A 122 6.97 -8.83 15.42
N SER A 123 8.24 -8.98 15.78
CA SER A 123 8.75 -9.66 16.97
C SER A 123 8.17 -11.05 17.29
N ARG A 124 9.06 -12.06 17.27
CA ARG A 124 8.92 -13.26 18.10
C ARG A 124 8.77 -12.83 19.57
N SER A 125 7.53 -12.67 20.01
CA SER A 125 7.14 -12.68 21.41
C SER A 125 6.17 -13.85 21.54
N ASN A 126 6.45 -14.76 22.47
CA ASN A 126 5.56 -15.88 22.83
C ASN A 126 4.31 -15.32 23.53
N ILE A 127 3.51 -14.53 22.80
CA ILE A 127 2.26 -13.96 23.28
C ILE A 127 1.17 -14.98 22.96
N PRO A 128 0.38 -15.43 23.94
CA PRO A 128 -0.69 -16.38 23.71
C PRO A 128 -1.79 -15.71 22.88
N HIS A 129 -1.67 -15.78 21.55
CA HIS A 129 -2.65 -15.29 20.58
C HIS A 129 -4.06 -15.79 20.89
N GLY A 130 -4.17 -16.98 21.50
CA GLY A 130 -5.43 -17.55 21.99
C GLY A 130 -6.09 -16.74 23.11
N GLU A 131 -5.33 -16.18 24.05
CA GLU A 131 -5.86 -15.37 25.15
C GLU A 131 -6.46 -14.06 24.62
N LEU A 132 -5.79 -13.42 23.64
CA LEU A 132 -6.29 -12.21 23.01
C LEU A 132 -7.62 -12.45 22.28
N ILE A 133 -7.70 -13.55 21.53
CA ILE A 133 -8.91 -13.96 20.81
C ILE A 133 -10.04 -14.26 21.81
N MET A 134 -9.73 -14.94 22.92
CA MET A 134 -10.71 -15.28 23.95
C MET A 134 -11.27 -14.02 24.62
N ARG A 135 -10.41 -13.07 25.00
CA ARG A 135 -10.84 -11.79 25.59
C ARG A 135 -11.72 -10.96 24.66
N ILE A 136 -11.39 -10.89 23.37
CA ILE A 136 -12.23 -10.19 22.38
C ILE A 136 -13.60 -10.87 22.25
N ARG A 137 -13.66 -12.20 22.27
CA ARG A 137 -14.94 -12.94 22.19
C ARG A 137 -15.80 -12.79 23.46
N MET A 138 -15.16 -12.68 24.62
CA MET A 138 -15.86 -12.59 25.91
C MET A 138 -16.31 -11.16 26.25
N PHE A 139 -15.75 -10.14 25.60
CA PHE A 139 -16.10 -8.74 25.87
C PHE A 139 -17.49 -8.41 25.31
N ASN A 140 -18.45 -8.13 26.19
CA ASN A 140 -19.79 -7.74 25.79
C ASN A 140 -19.84 -6.25 25.41
N LEU A 141 -19.72 -5.97 24.12
CA LEU A 141 -19.74 -4.61 23.59
C LEU A 141 -21.07 -3.87 23.85
N ALA A 142 -22.20 -4.58 23.88
CA ALA A 142 -23.53 -3.98 23.97
C ALA A 142 -23.86 -3.43 25.36
N GLU A 143 -23.24 -4.00 26.40
CA GLU A 143 -23.46 -3.61 27.80
C GLU A 143 -22.30 -2.80 28.38
N SER A 144 -21.24 -2.58 27.60
CA SER A 144 -20.05 -1.83 28.05
C SER A 144 -20.20 -0.34 27.77
N THR A 145 -19.75 0.50 28.71
CA THR A 145 -19.71 1.94 28.46
C THR A 145 -18.62 2.29 27.44
N PRO A 146 -18.70 3.45 26.77
CA PRO A 146 -17.64 3.91 25.88
C PRO A 146 -16.26 3.98 26.58
N MET A 147 -16.23 4.29 27.87
CA MET A 147 -14.98 4.34 28.64
C MET A 147 -14.42 2.93 28.88
N ASP A 148 -15.26 1.95 29.18
CA ASP A 148 -14.86 0.54 29.34
C ASP A 148 -14.29 -0.01 28.03
N CYS A 149 -14.91 0.31 26.90
CA CYS A 149 -14.41 -0.05 25.57
C CYS A 149 -13.01 0.52 25.33
N MET A 150 -12.78 1.78 25.69
CA MET A 150 -11.48 2.43 25.52
C MET A 150 -10.42 1.84 26.44
N LEU A 151 -10.77 1.50 27.69
CA LEU A 151 -9.88 0.82 28.63
C LEU A 151 -9.53 -0.59 28.13
N PHE A 152 -10.52 -1.35 27.65
CA PHE A 152 -10.32 -2.69 27.08
C PHE A 152 -9.35 -2.67 25.89
N VAL A 153 -9.52 -1.75 24.95
CA VAL A 153 -8.59 -1.59 23.81
C VAL A 153 -7.19 -1.23 24.28
N ASN A 154 -7.07 -0.40 25.32
CA ASN A 154 -5.77 -0.05 25.90
C ASN A 154 -5.08 -1.27 26.55
N GLU A 155 -5.84 -2.16 27.19
CA GLU A 155 -5.32 -3.42 27.73
C GLU A 155 -4.86 -4.37 26.64
N LEU A 156 -5.65 -4.56 25.57
CA LEU A 156 -5.25 -5.39 24.42
C LEU A 156 -3.94 -4.88 23.79
N LYS A 157 -3.76 -3.56 23.69
CA LYS A 157 -2.52 -2.95 23.17
C LYS A 157 -1.29 -3.22 24.04
N LYS A 158 -1.45 -3.37 25.36
CA LYS A 158 -0.34 -3.73 26.26
C LYS A 158 0.08 -5.19 26.12
N MET A 159 -0.80 -6.02 25.56
CA MET A 159 -0.59 -7.46 25.37
C MET A 159 -0.02 -7.81 23.99
N LEU A 160 0.20 -6.83 23.11
CA LEU A 160 0.74 -6.98 21.74
C LEU A 160 2.13 -6.35 21.65
#